data_AF-A0A7X2PR03-F1
#
_entry.id   AF-A0A7X2PR03-F1
#
_cell.length_a   1.000
_cell.length_b   1.000
_cell.length_c   1.000
_cell.angle_alpha   90.00
_cell.angle_beta   90.00
_cell.angle_gamma   90.00
#
_symmetry.space_group_name_H-M   'P 1'
#
loop_
_entity.id
_entity.type
_entity.pdbx_description
1 polymer ?
#
loop_
_entity_poly.entity_id
_entity_poly.type
_entity_poly.pdbx_seq_one_letter_code
_entity_poly.pdbx_strand_id
1 'polypeptide(L)'
;MKWLPAKVGAEPKKLAALGGLLAVLLVVFITNRDPGVPEQSAPVSAPSAAPAPLKSLPVRSASAPPSPLPPQRTNAARRDNAAIVDFKPSLKLPEGADVSRIDPSLKLDLLARLQQLPAEGGERSLFEFGTAPKPKEPTPTVAPVKPQPPPGTASAAGPSATPTAPPKPAVAPIPLKFYGYVGDAKGTSKRALFLDGDDIVVAGENDMIRDRYKVIRIGVNSAVIEDTTNKNQQTLPLVEELAG
;
A
#
# COMPACT_ATOMS: atom_id res chain seq x y z
N MET A 1 -26.53 -68.34 -18.70
CA MET A 1 -26.46 -67.18 -19.62
C MET A 1 -25.08 -66.57 -19.54
N LYS A 2 -24.24 -66.76 -20.57
CA LYS A 2 -22.92 -66.13 -20.68
C LYS A 2 -23.09 -64.75 -21.32
N TRP A 3 -22.78 -63.70 -20.57
CA TRP A 3 -22.79 -62.32 -21.07
C TRP A 3 -21.55 -62.11 -21.94
N LEU A 4 -21.74 -61.77 -23.22
CA LEU A 4 -20.64 -61.30 -24.07
C LEU A 4 -20.26 -59.88 -23.61
N PRO A 5 -18.96 -59.57 -23.42
CA PRO A 5 -18.56 -58.19 -23.18
C PRO A 5 -18.82 -57.41 -24.46
N ALA A 6 -19.71 -56.41 -24.37
CA ALA A 6 -19.93 -55.45 -25.44
C ALA A 6 -18.58 -54.84 -25.81
N LYS A 7 -18.06 -55.21 -26.98
CA LYS A 7 -16.83 -54.65 -27.54
C LYS A 7 -17.15 -53.20 -27.87
N VAL A 8 -16.83 -52.30 -26.94
CA VAL A 8 -17.00 -50.85 -27.10
C VAL A 8 -16.25 -50.47 -28.39
N GLY A 9 -17.00 -50.18 -29.45
CA GLY A 9 -16.48 -49.88 -30.79
C GLY A 9 -15.81 -48.51 -30.88
N ALA A 10 -15.15 -48.07 -29.82
CA ALA A 10 -14.44 -46.81 -29.76
C ALA A 10 -12.99 -47.02 -30.20
N GLU A 11 -12.51 -46.18 -31.12
CA GLU A 11 -11.12 -46.18 -31.54
C GLU A 11 -10.20 -45.95 -30.32
N PRO A 12 -9.07 -46.68 -30.21
CA PRO A 12 -8.18 -46.61 -29.04
C PRO A 12 -7.63 -45.19 -28.80
N LYS A 13 -7.47 -44.38 -29.87
CA LYS A 13 -7.07 -42.98 -29.77
C LYS A 13 -8.14 -42.11 -29.10
N LYS A 14 -9.43 -42.37 -29.36
CA LYS A 14 -10.55 -41.66 -28.74
C LYS A 14 -10.69 -42.04 -27.28
N LEU A 15 -10.45 -43.30 -26.92
CA LEU A 15 -10.41 -43.74 -25.53
C LEU A 15 -9.26 -43.11 -24.74
N ALA A 16 -8.07 -43.00 -25.34
CA ALA A 16 -6.94 -42.31 -24.73
C ALA A 16 -7.22 -40.80 -24.54
N ALA A 17 -7.78 -40.14 -25.55
CA ALA A 17 -8.17 -38.73 -25.47
C ALA A 17 -9.24 -38.48 -24.39
N LEU A 18 -10.24 -39.36 -24.31
CA LEU A 18 -11.30 -39.28 -23.30
C LEU A 18 -10.74 -39.51 -21.89
N GLY A 19 -9.83 -40.47 -21.72
CA GLY A 19 -9.16 -40.71 -20.44
C GLY A 19 -8.32 -39.52 -20.00
N GLY A 20 -7.58 -38.90 -20.93
CA GLY A 20 -6.82 -37.67 -20.65
C GLY A 20 -7.73 -36.50 -20.27
N LEU A 21 -8.82 -36.28 -21.00
CA LEU A 21 -9.80 -35.23 -20.69
C LEU A 21 -10.42 -35.43 -19.30
N LEU A 22 -10.76 -36.67 -18.95
CA LEU A 22 -11.38 -37.01 -17.67
C LEU A 22 -10.40 -36.82 -16.50
N ALA A 23 -9.11 -37.12 -16.71
CA ALA A 23 -8.06 -36.82 -15.75
C ALA A 23 -7.88 -35.31 -15.53
N VAL A 24 -7.85 -34.51 -16.59
CA VAL A 24 -7.79 -33.04 -16.49
C VAL A 24 -9.00 -32.49 -15.75
N LEU A 25 -10.21 -32.98 -16.08
CA LEU A 25 -11.45 -32.58 -15.41
C LEU A 25 -11.43 -32.93 -13.92
N LEU A 26 -10.90 -34.10 -13.55
CA LEU A 26 -10.74 -34.50 -12.15
C LEU A 26 -9.77 -33.56 -11.41
N VAL A 27 -8.65 -33.20 -12.04
CA VAL A 27 -7.70 -32.25 -11.46
C VAL A 27 -8.37 -30.90 -11.23
N VAL A 28 -9.01 -30.33 -12.26
CA VAL A 28 -9.75 -29.05 -12.15
C VAL A 28 -10.81 -29.11 -11.05
N PHE A 29 -11.54 -30.23 -10.95
CA PHE A 29 -12.57 -30.41 -9.93
C PHE A 29 -12.00 -30.49 -8.51
N ILE A 30 -10.82 -31.07 -8.31
CA ILE A 30 -10.14 -31.09 -7.02
C ILE A 30 -9.61 -29.69 -6.67
N THR A 31 -9.01 -28.98 -7.62
CA THR A 31 -8.46 -27.64 -7.37
C THR A 31 -9.55 -26.60 -7.14
N ASN A 32 -10.72 -26.74 -7.77
CA ASN A 32 -11.88 -25.85 -7.58
C ASN A 32 -12.84 -26.33 -6.49
N ARG A 33 -12.56 -27.45 -5.82
CA ARG A 33 -13.32 -27.84 -4.62
C ARG A 33 -12.77 -27.07 -3.43
N ASP A 34 -13.36 -25.91 -3.18
CA ASP A 34 -13.22 -25.24 -1.89
C ASP A 34 -13.72 -26.18 -0.78
N PRO A 35 -12.88 -26.58 0.21
CA PRO A 35 -13.38 -27.22 1.40
C PRO A 35 -14.25 -26.19 2.12
N GLY A 36 -15.56 -26.43 2.11
CA GLY A 36 -16.59 -25.51 2.58
C GLY A 36 -16.20 -24.78 3.86
N VAL A 37 -16.08 -23.46 3.73
CA VAL A 37 -16.24 -22.55 4.86
C VAL A 37 -17.66 -22.79 5.39
N PRO A 38 -17.87 -23.10 6.67
CA PRO A 38 -19.22 -23.14 7.20
C PRO A 38 -19.82 -21.74 7.01
N GLU A 39 -20.94 -21.67 6.28
CA GLU A 39 -21.79 -20.48 6.24
C GLU A 39 -22.14 -20.10 7.69
N GLN A 40 -21.47 -19.06 8.20
CA GLN A 40 -21.87 -18.43 9.43
C GLN A 40 -23.21 -17.74 9.16
N SER A 41 -24.22 -18.28 9.82
CA SER A 41 -25.62 -17.88 9.81
C SER A 41 -25.84 -16.38 10.04
N ALA A 42 -26.77 -15.83 9.25
CA ALA A 42 -27.72 -14.75 9.50
C ALA A 42 -27.30 -13.48 10.28
N PRO A 43 -27.70 -12.27 9.81
CA PRO A 43 -27.51 -11.04 10.56
C PRO A 43 -28.45 -11.04 11.78
N VAL A 44 -27.89 -11.02 12.99
CA VAL A 44 -28.63 -10.69 14.20
C VAL A 44 -28.95 -9.20 14.15
N SER A 45 -30.23 -8.87 13.95
CA SER A 45 -30.76 -7.54 14.16
C SER A 45 -30.59 -7.14 15.63
N ALA A 46 -29.76 -6.16 15.92
CA ALA A 46 -29.69 -5.54 17.24
C ALA A 46 -30.91 -4.61 17.43
N PRO A 47 -31.60 -4.64 18.59
CA PRO A 47 -32.64 -3.67 18.88
C PRO A 47 -32.04 -2.27 19.11
N SER A 48 -32.62 -1.29 18.44
CA SER A 48 -32.37 0.14 18.62
C SER A 48 -32.63 0.56 20.06
N ALA A 49 -31.57 0.82 20.83
CA ALA A 49 -31.66 1.47 22.14
C ALA A 49 -31.43 2.99 21.98
N ALA A 50 -32.44 3.77 22.36
CA ALA A 50 -32.42 5.22 22.41
C ALA A 50 -31.32 5.77 23.35
N PRO A 51 -30.83 7.01 23.16
CA PRO A 51 -29.70 7.55 23.92
C PRO A 51 -30.13 7.92 25.34
N ALA A 52 -29.50 7.31 26.34
CA ALA A 52 -29.58 7.78 27.73
C ALA A 52 -28.57 8.92 27.95
N PRO A 53 -28.92 9.95 28.74
CA PRO A 53 -28.06 11.13 28.92
C PRO A 53 -26.81 10.81 29.73
N LEU A 54 -25.69 11.36 29.24
CA LEU A 54 -24.35 11.31 29.82
C LEU A 54 -24.35 11.86 31.26
N LYS A 55 -24.11 10.98 32.24
CA LYS A 55 -23.58 11.39 33.55
C LYS A 55 -22.08 11.59 33.39
N SER A 56 -21.65 12.84 33.54
CA SER A 56 -20.26 13.26 33.56
C SER A 56 -19.47 12.50 34.64
N LEU A 57 -18.44 11.77 34.22
CA LEU A 57 -17.40 11.23 35.11
C LEU A 57 -16.34 12.33 35.33
N PRO A 58 -15.80 12.46 36.54
CA PRO A 58 -14.83 13.51 36.85
C PRO A 58 -13.51 13.30 36.11
N VAL A 59 -13.04 14.37 35.46
CA VAL A 59 -11.67 14.52 34.95
C VAL A 59 -10.71 14.31 36.12
N ARG A 60 -9.96 13.21 36.10
CA ARG A 60 -8.86 12.97 37.03
C ARG A 60 -7.65 13.77 36.55
N SER A 61 -7.58 15.03 36.96
CA SER A 61 -6.33 15.79 36.97
C SER A 61 -5.40 15.14 38.01
N ALA A 62 -4.53 14.24 37.56
CA ALA A 62 -3.43 13.75 38.37
C ALA A 62 -2.13 14.39 37.86
N SER A 63 -1.76 15.50 38.50
CA SER A 63 -0.40 16.00 38.55
C SER A 63 0.49 14.94 39.23
N ALA A 64 1.36 14.28 38.47
CA ALA A 64 2.35 13.36 39.03
C ALA A 64 3.65 14.13 39.37
N PRO A 65 4.27 13.91 40.55
CA PRO A 65 5.60 14.43 40.84
C PRO A 65 6.69 13.61 40.11
N PRO A 66 7.89 14.19 39.88
CA PRO A 66 8.99 13.48 39.22
C PRO A 66 9.55 12.39 40.14
N SER A 67 9.57 11.14 39.68
CA SER A 67 10.32 10.06 40.34
C SER A 67 11.76 10.01 39.81
N PRO A 68 12.76 9.72 40.66
CA PRO A 68 14.17 9.75 40.29
C PRO A 68 14.59 8.54 39.44
N LEU A 69 15.53 8.77 38.53
CA LEU A 69 16.13 7.76 37.64
C LEU A 69 16.78 6.59 38.42
N PRO A 70 16.72 5.35 37.91
CA PRO A 70 17.64 4.30 38.33
C PRO A 70 19.04 4.50 37.70
N PRO A 71 20.12 4.06 38.37
CA PRO A 71 21.49 4.24 37.87
C PRO A 71 21.74 3.40 36.61
N GLN A 72 22.09 4.12 35.54
CA GLN A 72 22.55 3.61 34.25
C GLN A 72 23.85 2.81 34.44
N ARG A 73 23.77 1.48 34.41
CA ARG A 73 24.96 0.63 34.32
C ARG A 73 25.58 0.79 32.94
N THR A 74 26.70 1.50 32.87
CA THR A 74 27.53 1.65 31.67
C THR A 74 28.27 0.35 31.37
N ASN A 75 27.62 -0.58 30.66
CA ASN A 75 28.36 -1.60 29.90
C ASN A 75 28.56 -1.10 28.47
N ALA A 76 29.50 -0.18 28.33
CA ALA A 76 30.04 0.26 27.05
C ALA A 76 31.04 -0.78 26.53
N ALA A 77 30.55 -1.92 26.05
CA ALA A 77 31.34 -2.86 25.23
C ALA A 77 30.42 -3.93 24.62
N ARG A 78 29.82 -3.57 23.48
CA ARG A 78 29.35 -4.42 22.36
C ARG A 78 28.28 -3.64 21.61
N ARG A 79 28.73 -2.60 20.91
CA ARG A 79 27.94 -1.91 19.90
C ARG A 79 28.30 -2.53 18.56
N ASP A 80 28.08 -3.83 18.44
CA ASP A 80 28.19 -4.54 17.18
C ASP A 80 26.80 -4.50 16.54
N ASN A 81 26.63 -3.54 15.63
CA ASN A 81 25.66 -3.55 14.54
C ASN A 81 24.26 -4.08 14.91
N ALA A 82 23.47 -3.27 15.64
CA ALA A 82 22.04 -3.50 15.81
C ALA A 82 21.33 -3.21 14.48
N ALA A 83 21.51 -4.10 13.50
CA ALA A 83 20.57 -4.24 12.42
C ALA A 83 19.18 -4.42 13.03
N ILE A 84 18.20 -3.70 12.51
CA ILE A 84 16.78 -3.89 12.85
C ILE A 84 16.51 -5.38 12.64
N VAL A 85 16.47 -6.16 13.72
CA VAL A 85 16.16 -7.57 13.65
C VAL A 85 14.66 -7.62 13.41
N ASP A 86 14.28 -7.71 12.14
CA ASP A 86 12.89 -7.93 11.77
C ASP A 86 12.38 -9.13 12.55
N PHE A 87 11.43 -8.89 13.46
CA PHE A 87 10.79 -9.95 14.22
C PHE A 87 9.94 -10.78 13.25
N LYS A 88 10.49 -11.90 12.79
CA LYS A 88 9.84 -12.86 11.89
C LYS A 88 9.52 -14.13 12.67
N PRO A 89 8.45 -14.15 13.48
CA PRO A 89 8.06 -15.34 14.21
C PRO A 89 7.62 -16.40 13.19
N SER A 90 8.42 -17.44 13.07
CA SER A 90 8.09 -18.62 12.27
C SER A 90 7.16 -19.52 13.08
N LEU A 91 6.00 -19.85 12.52
CA LEU A 91 5.11 -20.88 13.06
C LEU A 91 5.61 -22.31 12.75
N LYS A 92 6.73 -22.45 12.02
CA LYS A 92 7.36 -23.75 11.80
C LYS A 92 8.10 -24.16 13.05
N LEU A 93 7.81 -25.38 13.51
CA LEU A 93 8.55 -25.99 14.60
C LEU A 93 10.02 -26.19 14.15
N PRO A 94 11.00 -25.98 15.05
CA PRO A 94 12.39 -26.26 14.74
C PRO A 94 12.57 -27.76 14.46
N GLU A 95 13.46 -28.07 13.52
CA GLU A 95 13.73 -29.44 13.08
C GLU A 95 14.24 -30.28 14.27
N GLY A 96 13.52 -31.35 14.60
CA GLY A 96 13.78 -32.16 15.80
C GLY A 96 12.95 -31.81 17.05
N ALA A 97 12.01 -30.86 16.97
CA ALA A 97 11.04 -30.62 18.04
C ALA A 97 10.01 -31.76 18.12
N ASP A 98 10.01 -32.46 19.26
CA ASP A 98 9.05 -33.53 19.54
C ASP A 98 7.69 -32.95 19.95
N VAL A 99 6.72 -33.02 19.02
CA VAL A 99 5.35 -32.49 19.20
C VAL A 99 4.64 -33.13 20.39
N SER A 100 4.97 -34.38 20.74
CA SER A 100 4.35 -35.10 21.85
C SER A 100 4.83 -34.62 23.23
N ARG A 101 5.94 -33.90 23.29
CA ARG A 101 6.45 -33.27 24.53
C ARG A 101 6.02 -31.81 24.69
N ILE A 102 5.51 -31.18 23.64
CA ILE A 102 5.07 -29.79 23.67
C ILE A 102 3.65 -29.76 24.25
N ASP A 103 3.48 -29.05 25.36
CA ASP A 103 2.17 -28.79 25.95
C ASP A 103 1.39 -27.83 25.04
N PRO A 104 0.27 -28.26 24.42
CA PRO A 104 -0.54 -27.41 23.54
C PRO A 104 -1.39 -26.40 24.32
N SER A 105 -1.41 -26.48 25.65
CA SER A 105 -2.20 -25.60 26.51
C SER A 105 -1.61 -24.19 26.51
N LEU A 106 -2.50 -23.21 26.46
CA LEU A 106 -2.12 -21.80 26.47
C LEU A 106 -1.62 -21.39 27.88
N LYS A 107 -0.35 -20.99 27.97
CA LYS A 107 0.32 -20.64 29.23
C LYS A 107 -0.02 -19.21 29.67
N LEU A 108 -1.17 -19.06 30.34
CA LEU A 108 -1.70 -17.77 30.80
C LEU A 108 -0.74 -17.01 31.75
N ASP A 109 -0.04 -17.71 32.64
CA ASP A 109 0.94 -17.08 33.55
C ASP A 109 2.10 -16.41 32.80
N LEU A 110 2.61 -17.04 31.73
CA LEU A 110 3.67 -16.45 30.92
C LEU A 110 3.18 -15.23 30.13
N LEU A 111 1.96 -15.27 29.62
CA LEU A 111 1.36 -14.13 28.93
C LEU A 111 1.13 -12.96 29.88
N ALA A 112 0.66 -13.22 31.11
CA ALA A 112 0.49 -12.20 32.13
C ALA A 112 1.83 -11.54 32.49
N ARG A 113 2.93 -12.31 32.55
CA ARG A 113 4.29 -11.78 32.74
C ARG A 113 4.76 -10.96 31.56
N LEU A 114 4.52 -11.39 30.32
CA LEU A 114 4.88 -10.63 29.12
C LEU A 114 4.14 -9.29 29.04
N GLN A 115 2.87 -9.25 29.46
CA GLN A 115 2.09 -8.01 29.50
C GLN A 115 2.65 -6.98 30.50
N GLN A 116 3.35 -7.43 31.54
CA GLN A 116 3.96 -6.54 32.55
C GLN A 116 5.30 -5.96 32.09
N LEU A 117 5.93 -6.52 31.04
CA LEU A 117 7.15 -5.94 30.50
C LEU A 117 6.81 -4.64 29.76
N PRO A 118 7.51 -3.53 30.04
CA PRO A 118 7.39 -2.34 29.22
C PRO A 118 7.83 -2.70 27.80
N ALA A 119 7.08 -2.20 26.81
CA ALA A 119 7.47 -2.33 25.41
C ALA A 119 8.80 -1.59 25.19
N GLU A 120 9.90 -2.32 25.21
CA GLU A 120 11.23 -1.79 24.90
C GLU A 120 11.32 -1.58 23.38
N GLY A 121 11.11 -0.35 22.94
CA GLY A 121 11.22 0.00 21.52
C GLY A 121 10.84 1.45 21.21
N GLY A 122 11.85 2.31 21.06
CA GLY A 122 11.81 3.62 20.38
C GLY A 122 10.91 4.71 20.98
N GLU A 123 11.39 5.95 21.01
CA GLU A 123 10.62 7.15 21.43
C GLU A 123 9.42 7.48 20.52
N ARG A 124 9.11 6.64 19.54
CA ARG A 124 8.04 6.83 18.54
C ARG A 124 7.05 5.68 18.63
N SER A 125 5.81 6.01 18.95
CA SER A 125 4.68 5.08 18.83
C SER A 125 4.57 4.59 17.38
N LEU A 126 4.81 3.31 17.12
CA LEU A 126 4.73 2.69 15.78
C LEU A 126 3.33 2.73 15.16
N PHE A 127 2.32 3.02 15.98
CA PHE A 127 0.92 3.11 15.58
C PHE A 127 0.40 4.55 15.56
N GLU A 128 1.22 5.54 15.94
CA GLU A 128 0.89 6.96 15.74
C GLU A 128 1.39 7.41 14.38
N PHE A 129 0.53 7.31 13.37
CA PHE A 129 0.76 7.93 12.08
C PHE A 129 0.36 9.41 12.17
N GLY A 130 1.34 10.30 12.31
CA GLY A 130 1.12 11.73 12.05
C GLY A 130 1.05 12.67 13.24
N THR A 131 1.51 12.29 14.44
CA THR A 131 1.76 13.30 15.49
C THR A 131 2.92 14.18 15.05
N ALA A 132 2.61 15.36 14.50
CA ALA A 132 3.60 16.35 14.15
C ALA A 132 4.40 16.73 15.40
N PRO A 133 5.74 16.82 15.33
CA PRO A 133 6.54 17.28 16.44
C PRO A 133 6.00 18.63 16.91
N LYS A 134 5.75 18.74 18.23
CA LYS A 134 5.22 19.96 18.86
C LYS A 134 6.02 21.16 18.34
N PRO A 135 5.37 22.19 17.74
CA PRO A 135 6.08 23.31 17.14
C PRO A 135 7.07 23.89 18.14
N LYS A 136 8.35 23.98 17.74
CA LYS A 136 9.34 24.76 18.47
C LYS A 136 8.79 26.18 18.59
N GLU A 137 8.84 26.73 19.80
CA GLU A 137 8.32 28.05 20.13
C GLU A 137 8.79 29.09 19.10
N PRO A 138 7.93 30.05 18.72
CA PRO A 138 8.24 31.01 17.67
C PRO A 138 9.43 31.87 18.09
N THR A 139 10.56 31.68 17.41
CA THR A 139 11.64 32.67 17.36
C THR A 139 11.06 34.02 16.92
N PRO A 140 11.31 35.11 17.66
CA PRO A 140 10.74 36.42 17.34
C PRO A 140 11.21 36.87 15.96
N THR A 141 10.24 37.05 15.04
CA THR A 141 10.45 37.64 13.73
C THR A 141 10.90 39.09 13.91
N VAL A 142 12.18 39.35 13.63
CA VAL A 142 12.70 40.70 13.45
C VAL A 142 12.02 41.30 12.22
N ALA A 143 11.37 42.46 12.40
CA ALA A 143 10.64 43.15 11.35
C ALA A 143 11.56 43.52 10.17
N PRO A 144 11.12 43.36 8.91
CA PRO A 144 11.90 43.77 7.76
C PRO A 144 11.96 45.30 7.67
N VAL A 145 13.18 45.85 7.73
CA VAL A 145 13.48 47.25 7.48
C VAL A 145 13.14 47.56 6.01
N LYS A 146 12.11 48.39 5.78
CA LYS A 146 11.81 48.98 4.47
C LYS A 146 12.83 50.10 4.20
N PRO A 147 13.63 50.04 3.13
CA PRO A 147 14.39 51.19 2.67
C PRO A 147 13.42 52.17 1.99
N GLN A 148 13.36 53.40 2.48
CA GLN A 148 12.60 54.50 1.88
C GLN A 148 13.48 55.21 0.84
N PRO A 149 13.10 55.25 -0.45
CA PRO A 149 13.83 56.04 -1.44
C PRO A 149 13.34 57.50 -1.47
N PRO A 150 14.24 58.48 -1.62
CA PRO A 150 13.89 59.90 -1.71
C PRO A 150 13.26 60.27 -3.09
N PRO A 151 12.41 61.32 -3.14
CA PRO A 151 11.63 61.66 -4.33
C PRO A 151 12.34 62.61 -5.31
N GLY A 152 12.11 62.38 -6.61
CA GLY A 152 12.40 63.30 -7.74
C GLY A 152 13.64 62.88 -8.55
N THR A 153 13.67 62.89 -9.89
CA THR A 153 12.79 63.38 -10.95
C THR A 153 13.20 62.72 -12.28
N ALA A 154 12.21 62.40 -13.13
CA ALA A 154 12.23 62.32 -14.60
C ALA A 154 13.45 61.73 -15.34
N SER A 155 13.26 60.63 -16.08
CA SER A 155 12.97 60.67 -17.53
C SER A 155 13.29 59.32 -18.22
N ALA A 156 12.44 59.02 -19.21
CA ALA A 156 12.72 58.26 -20.43
C ALA A 156 12.78 56.71 -20.44
N ALA A 157 11.92 56.18 -21.31
CA ALA A 157 12.10 55.06 -22.23
C ALA A 157 11.82 53.62 -21.74
N GLY A 158 10.70 53.08 -22.26
CA GLY A 158 10.57 51.66 -22.62
C GLY A 158 9.39 50.93 -21.97
N PRO A 159 8.29 50.62 -22.69
CA PRO A 159 7.34 49.61 -22.24
C PRO A 159 7.97 48.22 -22.43
N SER A 160 8.57 47.65 -21.38
CA SER A 160 8.93 46.22 -21.41
C SER A 160 7.66 45.39 -21.28
N ALA A 161 7.32 44.80 -22.42
CA ALA A 161 6.26 43.83 -22.59
C ALA A 161 6.40 42.66 -21.60
N THR A 162 5.25 42.16 -21.19
CA THR A 162 5.03 40.87 -20.53
C THR A 162 5.84 39.74 -21.18
N PRO A 163 6.51 38.87 -20.41
CA PRO A 163 6.84 37.54 -20.88
C PRO A 163 5.54 36.73 -20.93
N THR A 164 4.85 36.80 -22.06
CA THR A 164 3.82 35.85 -22.44
C THR A 164 4.42 34.46 -22.34
N ALA A 165 3.93 33.65 -21.40
CA ALA A 165 4.26 32.23 -21.35
C ALA A 165 3.95 31.62 -22.73
N PRO A 166 4.88 30.87 -23.34
CA PRO A 166 4.69 30.35 -24.68
C PRO A 166 3.42 29.49 -24.73
N PRO A 167 2.56 29.66 -25.74
CA PRO A 167 1.34 28.88 -25.88
C PRO A 167 1.72 27.41 -25.97
N LYS A 168 1.26 26.62 -24.99
CA LYS A 168 1.45 25.17 -25.00
C LYS A 168 0.86 24.65 -26.32
N PRO A 169 1.66 23.98 -27.18
CA PRO A 169 1.15 23.47 -28.45
C PRO A 169 -0.07 22.61 -28.17
N ALA A 170 -1.14 22.82 -28.94
CA ALA A 170 -2.30 21.96 -28.93
C ALA A 170 -1.86 20.57 -29.41
N VAL A 171 -1.42 19.74 -28.46
CA VAL A 171 -1.02 18.36 -28.72
C VAL A 171 -2.30 17.59 -28.98
N ALA A 172 -2.32 16.83 -30.08
CA ALA A 172 -3.41 15.94 -30.42
C ALA A 172 -3.79 15.11 -29.18
N PRO A 173 -5.07 15.05 -28.78
CA PRO A 173 -5.49 14.31 -27.61
C PRO A 173 -5.05 12.86 -27.72
N ILE A 174 -4.09 12.46 -26.88
CA ILE A 174 -3.78 11.04 -26.70
C ILE A 174 -5.03 10.39 -26.08
N PRO A 175 -5.58 9.32 -26.70
CA PRO A 175 -6.79 8.66 -26.21
C PRO A 175 -6.58 7.81 -24.94
N LEU A 176 -5.32 7.71 -24.47
CA LEU A 176 -4.96 7.03 -23.22
C LEU A 176 -5.35 7.88 -22.02
N LYS A 177 -6.10 7.30 -21.09
CA LYS A 177 -6.37 7.86 -19.76
C LYS A 177 -5.48 7.14 -18.74
N PHE A 178 -4.93 7.88 -17.77
CA PHE A 178 -4.16 7.29 -16.68
C PHE A 178 -5.08 7.01 -15.50
N TYR A 179 -5.25 5.74 -15.15
CA TYR A 179 -6.23 5.29 -14.14
C TYR A 179 -5.59 5.02 -12.78
N GLY A 180 -4.28 4.79 -12.74
CA GLY A 180 -3.57 4.53 -11.49
C GLY A 180 -2.25 3.84 -11.70
N TYR A 181 -1.60 3.45 -10.62
CA TYR A 181 -0.36 2.70 -10.67
C TYR A 181 -0.38 1.55 -9.67
N VAL A 182 0.28 0.46 -10.02
CA VAL A 182 0.55 -0.70 -9.18
C VAL A 182 2.05 -0.77 -8.99
N GLY A 183 2.50 -0.93 -7.74
CA GLY A 183 3.91 -1.13 -7.46
C GLY A 183 4.14 -2.12 -6.34
N ASP A 184 5.32 -2.72 -6.32
CA ASP A 184 5.74 -3.58 -5.22
C ASP A 184 5.82 -2.77 -3.92
N ALA A 185 5.69 -3.43 -2.75
CA ALA A 185 5.80 -2.79 -1.44
C ALA A 185 7.09 -1.96 -1.24
N LYS A 186 8.11 -2.21 -2.07
CA LYS A 186 9.41 -1.52 -2.07
C LYS A 186 9.50 -0.35 -3.06
N GLY A 187 8.48 -0.13 -3.89
CA GLY A 187 8.38 0.99 -4.84
C GLY A 187 9.35 0.96 -6.03
N THR A 188 10.07 -0.15 -6.23
CA THR A 188 11.14 -0.29 -7.24
C THR A 188 10.63 -0.63 -8.63
N SER A 189 9.49 -1.30 -8.74
CA SER A 189 8.79 -1.48 -10.02
C SER A 189 7.43 -0.81 -9.91
N LYS A 190 7.26 0.33 -10.59
CA LYS A 190 5.96 0.99 -10.73
C LYS A 190 5.45 0.70 -12.12
N ARG A 191 4.22 0.20 -12.20
CA ARG A 191 3.48 -0.03 -13.43
C ARG A 191 2.26 0.86 -13.40
N ALA A 192 2.01 1.56 -14.49
CA ALA A 192 0.85 2.41 -14.67
C ALA A 192 -0.25 1.62 -15.37
N LEU A 193 -1.48 1.89 -14.96
CA LEU A 193 -2.71 1.41 -15.58
C LEU A 193 -3.19 2.51 -16.52
N PHE A 194 -3.21 2.21 -17.81
CA PHE A 194 -3.72 3.08 -18.83
C PHE A 194 -4.99 2.49 -19.43
N LEU A 195 -5.96 3.34 -19.68
CA LEU A 195 -7.23 2.97 -20.29
C LEU A 195 -7.26 3.54 -21.70
N ASP A 196 -7.33 2.66 -22.68
CA ASP A 196 -7.28 2.98 -24.11
C ASP A 196 -8.61 2.64 -24.77
N GLY A 197 -9.53 3.61 -24.76
CA GLY A 197 -10.94 3.34 -25.08
C GLY A 197 -11.58 2.54 -23.96
N ASP A 198 -11.68 1.23 -24.13
CA ASP A 198 -12.29 0.28 -23.17
C ASP A 198 -11.27 -0.74 -22.62
N ASP A 199 -10.06 -0.80 -23.18
CA ASP A 199 -9.04 -1.77 -22.79
C ASP A 199 -8.11 -1.20 -21.72
N ILE A 200 -7.85 -2.00 -20.68
CA ILE A 200 -6.89 -1.67 -19.62
C ILE A 200 -5.53 -2.28 -19.98
N VAL A 201 -4.53 -1.41 -20.14
CA VAL A 201 -3.14 -1.81 -20.41
C VAL A 201 -2.28 -1.46 -19.20
N VAL A 202 -1.49 -2.44 -18.74
CA VAL A 202 -0.53 -2.26 -17.64
C VAL A 202 0.86 -2.10 -18.23
N ALA A 203 1.50 -0.96 -18.04
CA ALA A 203 2.79 -0.64 -18.63
C ALA A 203 3.79 -0.07 -17.60
N GLY A 204 5.05 -0.47 -17.69
CA GLY A 204 6.13 0.04 -16.84
C GLY A 204 6.75 1.36 -17.33
N GLU A 205 7.70 1.92 -16.58
CA GLU A 205 8.54 3.00 -17.11
C GLU A 205 9.39 2.48 -18.28
N ASN A 206 9.48 3.26 -19.35
CA ASN A 206 10.08 2.93 -20.66
C ASN A 206 9.35 1.87 -21.48
N ASP A 207 8.18 1.41 -21.04
CA ASP A 207 7.37 0.44 -21.77
C ASP A 207 6.56 1.11 -22.89
N MET A 208 6.14 0.34 -23.89
CA MET A 208 5.51 0.85 -25.11
C MET A 208 4.11 0.28 -25.28
N ILE A 209 3.12 1.17 -25.35
CA ILE A 209 1.69 0.87 -25.48
C ILE A 209 1.29 1.04 -26.94
N ARG A 210 0.66 0.01 -27.53
CA ARG A 210 0.23 -0.05 -28.94
C ARG A 210 1.32 0.33 -29.95
N ASP A 211 2.58 0.01 -29.65
CA ASP A 211 3.75 0.34 -30.49
C ASP A 211 3.83 1.82 -30.91
N ARG A 212 3.23 2.71 -30.10
CA ARG A 212 3.14 4.14 -30.41
C ARG A 212 3.37 5.03 -29.19
N TYR A 213 2.99 4.59 -28.00
CA TYR A 213 3.03 5.44 -26.82
C TYR A 213 4.03 4.88 -25.82
N LYS A 214 5.17 5.52 -25.67
CA LYS A 214 6.19 5.15 -24.71
C LYS A 214 5.95 5.85 -23.38
N VAL A 215 5.90 5.10 -22.29
CA VAL A 215 5.79 5.67 -20.94
C VAL A 215 7.17 6.16 -20.52
N ILE A 216 7.34 7.47 -20.31
CA ILE A 216 8.63 8.01 -19.86
C ILE A 216 8.75 7.87 -18.34
N ARG A 217 7.69 8.24 -17.62
CA ARG A 217 7.73 8.32 -16.16
C ARG A 217 6.36 8.12 -15.55
N ILE A 218 6.31 7.38 -14.45
CA ILE A 218 5.08 7.13 -13.70
C ILE A 218 5.14 7.90 -12.38
N GLY A 219 4.36 8.97 -12.29
CA GLY A 219 4.12 9.70 -11.06
C GLY A 219 2.96 9.13 -10.27
N VAL A 220 2.75 9.69 -9.07
CA VAL A 220 1.64 9.29 -8.20
C VAL A 220 0.31 9.83 -8.73
N ASN A 221 0.31 11.09 -9.19
CA ASN A 221 -0.90 11.80 -9.66
C ASN A 221 -0.91 12.04 -11.18
N SER A 222 0.16 11.65 -11.88
CA SER A 222 0.28 11.85 -13.33
C SER A 222 1.32 10.94 -13.94
N ALA A 223 1.12 10.58 -15.21
CA ALA A 223 2.07 9.82 -16.01
C ALA A 223 2.52 10.65 -17.22
N VAL A 224 3.81 10.62 -17.54
CA VAL A 224 4.36 11.28 -18.73
C VAL A 224 4.49 10.23 -19.83
N ILE A 225 3.80 10.45 -20.95
CA ILE A 225 3.82 9.59 -22.13
C ILE A 225 4.43 10.35 -23.29
N GLU A 226 5.25 9.67 -24.08
CA GLU A 226 5.76 10.13 -25.36
C GLU A 226 5.09 9.38 -26.50
N ASP A 227 4.48 10.09 -27.45
CA ASP A 227 4.04 9.52 -28.72
C ASP A 227 5.27 9.37 -29.63
N THR A 228 5.66 8.15 -29.99
CA THR A 228 6.82 7.85 -30.84
C THR A 228 6.61 8.29 -32.29
N THR A 229 5.37 8.40 -32.75
CA THR A 229 5.04 8.86 -34.11
C THR A 229 5.22 10.36 -34.23
N ASN A 230 4.72 11.10 -33.24
CA ASN A 230 4.78 12.57 -33.25
C ASN A 230 5.93 13.15 -32.43
N LYS A 231 6.72 12.29 -31.77
CA LYS A 231 7.79 12.63 -30.81
C LYS A 231 7.34 13.71 -29.81
N ASN A 232 6.12 13.58 -29.33
CA ASN A 232 5.48 14.58 -28.48
C ASN A 232 5.27 13.99 -27.09
N GLN A 233 5.63 14.76 -26.07
CA GLN A 233 5.46 14.38 -24.68
C GLN A 233 4.19 15.02 -24.12
N GLN A 234 3.30 14.18 -23.59
CA GLN A 234 2.08 14.60 -22.93
C GLN A 234 2.06 14.06 -21.50
N THR A 235 1.69 14.93 -20.57
CA THR A 235 1.42 14.54 -19.18
C THR A 235 -0.07 14.22 -19.06
N LEU A 236 -0.37 12.97 -18.72
CA LEU A 236 -1.72 12.52 -18.40
C LEU A 236 -1.95 12.63 -16.89
N PRO A 237 -2.94 13.43 -16.43
CA PRO A 237 -3.33 13.44 -15.03
C PRO A 237 -4.03 12.13 -14.66
N LEU A 238 -3.98 11.78 -13.38
CA LEU A 238 -4.76 10.68 -12.82
C LEU A 238 -6.25 11.01 -12.95
N VAL A 239 -6.99 10.12 -13.62
CA VAL A 239 -8.44 10.19 -13.74
C VAL A 239 -9.01 9.10 -12.85
N GLU A 240 -9.47 9.51 -11.68
CA GLU A 240 -10.26 8.65 -10.78
C GLU A 240 -11.68 8.58 -11.32
N GLU A 241 -11.94 7.68 -12.27
CA GLU A 241 -13.31 7.29 -12.57
C GLU A 241 -13.72 6.25 -11.51
N LEU A 242 -14.14 6.78 -10.35
CA LEU A 242 -14.76 6.01 -9.28
C LEU A 242 -16.14 5.55 -9.79
N ALA A 243 -16.17 4.40 -10.46
CA ALA A 243 -17.40 3.79 -10.93
C ALA A 243 -18.14 3.15 -9.74
N GLY A 244 -19.23 3.80 -9.31
CA GLY A 244 -20.36 3.18 -8.57
C GLY A 244 -20.16 2.97 -7.08
#